data_AF-A0A9X2CYH4-F1
#
_entry.id   AF-A0A9X2CYH4-F1
#
_cell.length_a   1.000
_cell.length_b   1.000
_cell.length_c   1.000
_cell.angle_alpha   90.00
_cell.angle_beta   90.00
_cell.angle_gamma   90.00
#
_symmetry.space_group_name_H-M   'P 1'
#
loop_
_entity.id
_entity.type
_entity.pdbx_description
1 polymer ?
#
loop_
_entity_poly.entity_id
_entity_poly.type
_entity_poly.pdbx_seq_one_letter_code
_entity_poly.pdbx_strand_id
1 'polypeptide(L)'
;MSKNAFTDLLTEKPKFWEQPMASKKLDEAIAKRDVQRGIARKKQNHRQYGFIENNIVWDYVQLVDNKLRRAFLNIPINDFRTASGFGNPAKANAAVKKYYEVHAHLSFFVKQDINQHKGSPDAQLSAFRRWISVSSLLLKNGSYEGFQLVFTNLQALATPQLEHGLPLALLREYNRMCQLNSPRQNTAALRHYIEDQKHEKSFTPLLLRFRDINTFNENIEQAQDKKSRFVKEVQILNNRICRLKRKIEEDKDSEPLKALLAEKKAKLARCQRSIKKVEKAIASFEEAKMVVLVSIANEKSQPAASLPEHSEKTYSKISKSYKSEEDEITIANSSSAPVSPRGHQREKTSTLYSAKMLPSFFPRQMVSPDKHWEEVYRMRPRGASI
;
A
#
# COMPACT_ATOMS: atom_id res chain seq x y z
N MET A 1 -50.10 -4.67 8.02
CA MET A 1 -48.99 -4.69 7.06
C MET A 1 -47.67 -4.78 7.82
N SER A 2 -46.81 -5.78 7.56
CA SER A 2 -45.49 -5.87 8.21
C SER A 2 -44.61 -4.71 7.74
N LYS A 3 -44.35 -3.74 8.62
CA LYS A 3 -43.35 -2.69 8.39
C LYS A 3 -41.98 -3.35 8.13
N ASN A 4 -41.24 -2.85 7.13
CA ASN A 4 -39.94 -3.39 6.78
C ASN A 4 -38.87 -2.48 7.37
N ALA A 5 -38.20 -2.94 8.43
CA ALA A 5 -37.25 -2.14 9.20
C ALA A 5 -36.13 -1.51 8.35
N PHE A 6 -35.73 -2.16 7.24
CA PHE A 6 -34.76 -1.59 6.31
C PHE A 6 -35.35 -0.43 5.48
N THR A 7 -36.59 -0.57 5.01
CA THR A 7 -37.28 0.51 4.28
C THR A 7 -37.57 1.71 5.18
N ASP A 8 -37.92 1.46 6.44
CA ASP A 8 -38.16 2.53 7.43
C ASP A 8 -36.87 3.32 7.68
N LEU A 9 -35.73 2.64 7.86
CA LEU A 9 -34.41 3.27 7.98
C LEU A 9 -34.08 4.18 6.79
N LEU A 10 -34.36 3.73 5.56
CA LEU A 10 -34.11 4.51 4.35
C LEU A 10 -35.08 5.69 4.19
N THR A 11 -36.28 5.58 4.74
CA THR A 11 -37.30 6.64 4.68
C THR A 11 -37.00 7.74 5.68
N GLU A 12 -36.56 7.39 6.89
CA GLU A 12 -36.18 8.35 7.93
C GLU A 12 -34.94 9.17 7.56
N LYS A 13 -34.00 8.57 6.81
CA LYS A 13 -32.73 9.21 6.42
C LYS A 13 -32.43 8.96 4.94
N PRO A 14 -33.08 9.69 4.02
CA PRO A 14 -32.78 9.59 2.62
C PRO A 14 -31.29 9.94 2.38
N LYS A 15 -30.62 9.15 1.54
CA LYS A 15 -29.20 9.33 1.19
C LYS A 15 -28.23 9.37 2.37
N PHE A 16 -28.51 8.64 3.46
CA PHE A 16 -27.62 8.62 4.62
C PHE A 16 -26.18 8.16 4.28
N TRP A 17 -25.98 7.47 3.16
CA TRP A 17 -24.66 7.06 2.67
C TRP A 17 -23.77 8.22 2.22
N GLU A 18 -24.35 9.39 1.92
CA GLU A 18 -23.61 10.64 1.66
C GLU A 18 -23.22 11.36 2.96
N GLN A 19 -23.50 10.79 4.13
CA GLN A 19 -23.09 11.37 5.41
C GLN A 19 -21.70 10.88 5.83
N PRO A 20 -20.90 11.70 6.54
CA PRO A 20 -19.61 11.25 7.03
C PRO A 20 -19.75 10.08 8.00
N MET A 21 -18.89 9.06 7.83
CA MET A 21 -18.91 7.80 8.60
C MET A 21 -20.22 7.00 8.43
N ALA A 22 -20.78 6.96 7.22
CA ALA A 22 -22.00 6.20 6.92
C ALA A 22 -21.85 4.68 7.13
N SER A 23 -20.65 4.12 6.96
CA SER A 23 -20.36 2.69 7.19
C SER A 23 -20.83 2.23 8.57
N LYS A 24 -20.44 2.96 9.61
CA LYS A 24 -20.75 2.62 11.00
C LYS A 24 -22.25 2.48 11.23
N LYS A 25 -23.04 3.45 10.75
CA LYS A 25 -24.50 3.44 10.88
C LYS A 25 -25.12 2.26 10.12
N LEU A 26 -24.59 1.95 8.94
CA LEU A 26 -25.04 0.82 8.14
C LEU A 26 -24.71 -0.51 8.83
N ASP A 27 -23.51 -0.67 9.37
CA ASP A 27 -23.08 -1.89 10.07
C ASP A 27 -23.89 -2.11 11.36
N GLU A 28 -24.15 -1.06 12.13
CA GLU A 28 -25.03 -1.10 13.30
C GLU A 28 -26.47 -1.48 12.92
N ALA A 29 -26.98 -0.99 11.79
CA ALA A 29 -28.31 -1.36 11.30
C ALA A 29 -28.35 -2.84 10.85
N ILE A 30 -27.32 -3.30 10.15
CA ILE A 30 -27.22 -4.68 9.64
C ILE A 30 -27.06 -5.68 10.78
N ALA A 31 -26.50 -5.31 11.92
CA ALA A 31 -26.45 -6.19 13.09
C ALA A 31 -27.84 -6.61 13.61
N LYS A 32 -28.91 -5.88 13.23
CA LYS A 32 -30.28 -6.17 13.68
C LYS A 32 -30.97 -7.20 12.76
N ARG A 33 -31.47 -8.29 13.35
CA ARG A 33 -32.10 -9.42 12.61
C ARG A 33 -33.35 -9.04 11.81
N ASP A 34 -34.12 -8.06 12.25
CA ASP A 34 -35.28 -7.53 11.53
C ASP A 34 -34.86 -6.78 10.24
N VAL A 35 -33.79 -5.99 10.30
CA VAL A 35 -33.19 -5.34 9.12
C VAL A 35 -32.65 -6.38 8.14
N GLN A 36 -31.88 -7.37 8.62
CA GLN A 36 -31.38 -8.48 7.79
C GLN A 36 -32.51 -9.21 7.06
N ARG A 37 -33.56 -9.60 7.79
CA ARG A 37 -34.77 -10.22 7.19
C ARG A 37 -35.47 -9.27 6.21
N GLY A 38 -35.53 -7.98 6.53
CA GLY A 38 -36.11 -6.95 5.66
C GLY A 38 -35.39 -6.83 4.32
N ILE A 39 -34.06 -7.00 4.31
CA ILE A 39 -33.23 -7.02 3.10
C ILE A 39 -33.42 -8.33 2.33
N ALA A 40 -33.34 -9.49 3.01
CA ALA A 40 -33.42 -10.80 2.38
C ALA A 40 -34.76 -11.08 1.69
N ARG A 41 -35.87 -10.63 2.30
CA ARG A 41 -37.23 -10.95 1.85
C ARG A 41 -37.63 -10.30 0.52
N LYS A 42 -37.02 -9.17 0.16
CA LYS A 42 -37.42 -8.38 -1.02
C LYS A 42 -36.22 -8.13 -1.93
N LYS A 43 -36.31 -8.57 -3.19
CA LYS A 43 -35.28 -8.34 -4.23
C LYS A 43 -34.94 -6.86 -4.42
N GLN A 44 -35.92 -5.97 -4.27
CA GLN A 44 -35.70 -4.52 -4.32
C GLN A 44 -34.83 -4.01 -3.16
N ASN A 45 -35.10 -4.46 -1.93
CA ASN A 45 -34.33 -4.06 -0.75
C ASN A 45 -32.90 -4.59 -0.81
N HIS A 46 -32.72 -5.81 -1.31
CA HIS A 46 -31.41 -6.36 -1.62
C HIS A 46 -30.63 -5.47 -2.58
N ARG A 47 -31.24 -5.04 -3.70
CA ARG A 47 -30.61 -4.14 -4.67
C ARG A 47 -30.25 -2.78 -4.05
N GLN A 48 -31.15 -2.22 -3.25
CA GLN A 48 -30.90 -0.95 -2.55
C GLN A 48 -29.73 -1.07 -1.57
N TYR A 49 -29.67 -2.14 -0.77
CA TYR A 49 -28.54 -2.38 0.11
C TYR A 49 -27.22 -2.52 -0.66
N GLY A 50 -27.21 -3.27 -1.77
CA GLY A 50 -26.04 -3.38 -2.64
C GLY A 50 -25.59 -2.05 -3.23
N PHE A 51 -26.54 -1.21 -3.64
CA PHE A 51 -26.25 0.14 -4.12
C PHE A 51 -25.60 1.00 -3.03
N ILE A 52 -26.14 0.99 -1.82
CA ILE A 52 -25.61 1.74 -0.67
C ILE A 52 -24.18 1.29 -0.33
N GLU A 53 -23.98 -0.02 -0.17
CA GLU A 53 -22.68 -0.58 0.15
C GLU A 53 -21.65 -0.24 -0.94
N ASN A 54 -22.04 -0.33 -2.22
CA ASN A 54 -21.16 0.01 -3.33
C ASN A 54 -20.76 1.50 -3.33
N ASN A 55 -21.67 2.42 -3.00
CA ASN A 55 -21.32 3.84 -2.89
C ASN A 55 -20.29 4.07 -1.76
N ILE A 56 -20.51 3.48 -0.59
CA ILE A 56 -19.56 3.60 0.53
C ILE A 56 -18.20 3.02 0.15
N VAL A 57 -18.18 1.86 -0.52
CA VAL A 57 -16.94 1.25 -1.03
C VAL A 57 -16.22 2.20 -1.99
N TRP A 58 -16.93 2.80 -2.96
CA TRP A 58 -16.32 3.75 -3.91
C TRP A 58 -15.82 5.01 -3.23
N ASP A 59 -16.56 5.56 -2.26
CA ASP A 59 -16.13 6.68 -1.45
C ASP A 59 -14.82 6.36 -0.72
N TYR A 60 -14.68 5.15 -0.18
CA TYR A 60 -13.47 4.72 0.54
C TYR A 60 -12.29 4.48 -0.42
N VAL A 61 -12.54 3.89 -1.59
CA VAL A 61 -11.54 3.74 -2.65
C VAL A 61 -11.00 5.12 -3.06
N GLN A 62 -11.89 6.06 -3.37
CA GLN A 62 -11.51 7.42 -3.75
C GLN A 62 -10.79 8.12 -2.62
N LEU A 63 -11.29 8.04 -1.39
CA LEU A 63 -10.69 8.66 -0.22
C LEU A 63 -9.24 8.19 -0.02
N VAL A 64 -9.00 6.86 -0.05
CA VAL A 64 -7.68 6.28 0.15
C VAL A 64 -6.72 6.68 -0.97
N ASP A 65 -7.06 6.41 -2.23
CA ASP A 65 -6.20 6.74 -3.38
C ASP A 65 -5.90 8.24 -3.42
N ASN A 66 -6.93 9.07 -3.28
CA ASN A 66 -6.78 10.51 -3.43
C ASN A 66 -5.89 11.13 -2.34
N LYS A 67 -6.09 10.75 -1.07
CA LYS A 67 -5.31 11.31 0.04
C LYS A 67 -3.85 10.89 -0.04
N LEU A 68 -3.59 9.61 -0.33
CA LEU A 68 -2.23 9.12 -0.53
C LEU A 68 -1.56 9.81 -1.72
N ARG A 69 -2.26 9.89 -2.86
CA ARG A 69 -1.73 10.52 -4.08
C ARG A 69 -1.43 12.00 -3.86
N ARG A 70 -2.33 12.77 -3.23
CA ARG A 70 -2.07 14.18 -2.89
C ARG A 70 -0.83 14.34 -2.01
N ALA A 71 -0.67 13.49 -1.01
CA ALA A 71 0.50 13.53 -0.14
C ALA A 71 1.79 13.16 -0.90
N PHE A 72 1.73 12.15 -1.76
CA PHE A 72 2.83 11.73 -2.63
C PHE A 72 3.24 12.82 -3.62
N LEU A 73 2.28 13.53 -4.22
CA LEU A 73 2.54 14.64 -5.14
C LEU A 73 3.37 15.75 -4.47
N ASN A 74 3.17 15.98 -3.17
CA ASN A 74 3.91 17.00 -2.42
C ASN A 74 5.36 16.61 -2.09
N ILE A 75 5.78 15.35 -2.28
CA ILE A 75 7.16 14.92 -2.00
C ILE A 75 8.09 15.34 -3.16
N PRO A 76 9.12 16.18 -2.92
CA PRO A 76 10.13 16.50 -3.93
C PRO A 76 10.79 15.26 -4.56
N ILE A 77 11.04 15.30 -5.88
CA ILE A 77 11.72 14.19 -6.58
C ILE A 77 13.11 13.90 -6.01
N ASN A 78 13.78 14.91 -5.46
CA ASN A 78 15.10 14.78 -4.87
C ASN A 78 15.11 13.92 -3.60
N ASP A 79 14.00 13.84 -2.85
CA ASP A 79 13.93 12.98 -1.67
C ASP A 79 13.97 11.49 -2.04
N PHE A 80 13.48 11.15 -3.22
CA PHE A 80 13.58 9.79 -3.75
C PHE A 80 15.02 9.42 -4.10
N ARG A 81 15.89 10.38 -4.47
CA ARG A 81 17.27 10.08 -4.89
C ARG A 81 18.12 9.49 -3.78
N THR A 82 17.98 9.99 -2.56
CA THR A 82 18.74 9.53 -1.39
C THR A 82 17.94 8.56 -0.55
N ALA A 83 16.62 8.65 -0.61
CA ALA A 83 15.67 7.81 0.13
C ALA A 83 15.83 7.83 1.66
N SER A 84 16.74 8.63 2.20
CA SER A 84 17.12 8.62 3.62
C SER A 84 15.97 9.00 4.56
N GLY A 85 15.06 9.86 4.12
CA GLY A 85 13.87 10.27 4.87
C GLY A 85 12.77 9.21 4.95
N PHE A 86 12.76 8.23 4.05
CA PHE A 86 11.78 7.14 4.07
C PHE A 86 12.20 5.98 4.98
N GLY A 87 13.50 5.76 5.13
CA GLY A 87 14.05 4.73 6.04
C GLY A 87 14.26 5.21 7.47
N ASN A 88 14.38 6.53 7.68
CA ASN A 88 14.64 7.11 8.99
C ASN A 88 13.76 8.35 9.23
N PRO A 89 12.75 8.25 10.12
CA PRO A 89 11.85 9.36 10.45
C PRO A 89 12.57 10.64 10.93
N ALA A 90 13.73 10.52 11.57
CA ALA A 90 14.52 11.68 12.02
C ALA A 90 15.13 12.46 10.84
N LYS A 91 15.36 11.79 9.70
CA LYS A 91 15.87 12.39 8.46
C LYS A 91 14.74 12.77 7.48
N ALA A 92 13.49 12.46 7.82
CA ALA A 92 12.34 12.78 6.99
C ALA A 92 12.10 14.30 6.98
N ASN A 93 11.95 14.87 5.79
CA ASN A 93 11.52 16.25 5.66
C ASN A 93 10.01 16.39 5.91
N ALA A 94 9.50 17.62 5.90
CA ALA A 94 8.09 17.89 6.17
C ALA A 94 7.12 17.17 5.20
N ALA A 95 7.48 17.05 3.92
CA ALA A 95 6.62 16.40 2.92
C ALA A 95 6.53 14.88 3.14
N VAL A 96 7.66 14.22 3.41
CA VAL A 96 7.71 12.79 3.73
C VAL A 96 7.02 12.50 5.06
N LYS A 97 7.20 13.35 6.09
CA LYS A 97 6.45 13.26 7.35
C LYS A 97 4.95 13.38 7.09
N LYS A 98 4.53 14.34 6.28
CA LYS A 98 3.11 14.53 5.93
C LYS A 98 2.53 13.31 5.22
N TYR A 99 3.30 12.67 4.35
CA TYR A 99 2.92 11.42 3.72
C TYR A 99 2.67 10.32 4.74
N TYR A 100 3.60 10.11 5.68
CA TYR A 100 3.43 9.12 6.73
C TYR A 100 2.26 9.42 7.68
N GLU A 101 1.99 10.69 7.99
CA GLU A 101 0.79 11.07 8.74
C GLU A 101 -0.50 10.65 8.01
N VAL A 102 -0.59 10.92 6.70
CA VAL A 102 -1.76 10.53 5.89
C VAL A 102 -1.88 9.01 5.85
N HIS A 103 -0.78 8.30 5.67
CA HIS A 103 -0.74 6.84 5.73
C HIS A 103 -1.23 6.33 7.10
N ALA A 104 -0.81 6.95 8.20
CA ALA A 104 -1.23 6.61 9.56
C ALA A 104 -2.73 6.86 9.78
N HIS A 105 -3.25 8.01 9.35
CA HIS A 105 -4.68 8.32 9.43
C HIS A 105 -5.55 7.28 8.69
N LEU A 106 -5.16 6.91 7.47
CA LEU A 106 -5.90 5.93 6.68
C LEU A 106 -5.77 4.52 7.25
N SER A 107 -4.58 4.14 7.71
CA SER A 107 -4.37 2.87 8.42
C SER A 107 -5.23 2.79 9.68
N PHE A 108 -5.28 3.87 10.45
CA PHE A 108 -6.12 3.99 11.62
C PHE A 108 -7.59 3.82 11.26
N PHE A 109 -8.04 4.49 10.20
CA PHE A 109 -9.43 4.38 9.75
C PHE A 109 -9.86 2.95 9.44
N VAL A 110 -9.06 2.20 8.68
CA VAL A 110 -9.35 0.78 8.38
C VAL A 110 -9.49 -0.02 9.67
N LYS A 111 -8.54 0.13 10.60
CA LYS A 111 -8.54 -0.57 11.89
C LYS A 111 -9.75 -0.20 12.74
N GLN A 112 -10.04 1.10 12.86
CA GLN A 112 -11.11 1.62 13.69
C GLN A 112 -12.48 1.21 13.15
N ASP A 113 -12.71 1.32 11.83
CA ASP A 113 -13.99 0.99 11.19
C ASP A 113 -14.38 -0.47 11.42
N ILE A 114 -13.40 -1.38 11.51
CA ILE A 114 -13.62 -2.79 11.85
C ILE A 114 -13.70 -2.99 13.37
N ASN A 115 -12.71 -2.52 14.14
CA ASN A 115 -12.58 -2.83 15.57
C ASN A 115 -13.61 -2.17 16.46
N GLN A 116 -14.23 -1.06 16.03
CA GLN A 116 -15.34 -0.45 16.77
C GLN A 116 -16.54 -1.41 16.93
N HIS A 117 -16.58 -2.51 16.15
CA HIS A 117 -17.64 -3.50 16.18
C HIS A 117 -17.28 -4.81 16.89
N LYS A 118 -16.20 -4.87 17.69
CA LYS A 118 -15.79 -6.10 18.41
C LYS A 118 -16.91 -6.75 19.25
N GLY A 119 -17.86 -5.96 19.76
CA GLY A 119 -19.03 -6.47 20.48
C GLY A 119 -20.18 -6.99 19.61
N SER A 120 -20.10 -6.85 18.28
CA SER A 120 -21.14 -7.19 17.31
C SER A 120 -20.54 -7.92 16.10
N PRO A 121 -20.49 -9.28 16.14
CA PRO A 121 -19.83 -10.07 15.09
C PRO A 121 -20.37 -9.82 13.67
N ASP A 122 -21.68 -9.61 13.52
CA ASP A 122 -22.30 -9.34 12.22
C ASP A 122 -21.88 -7.96 11.66
N ALA A 123 -21.83 -6.93 12.50
CA ALA A 123 -21.34 -5.60 12.10
C ALA A 123 -19.85 -5.64 11.75
N GLN A 124 -19.03 -6.32 12.58
CA GLN A 124 -17.60 -6.46 12.36
C GLN A 124 -17.29 -7.19 11.05
N LEU A 125 -17.99 -8.28 10.77
CA LEU A 125 -17.84 -9.03 9.53
C LEU A 125 -18.29 -8.21 8.31
N SER A 126 -19.37 -7.42 8.44
CA SER A 126 -19.82 -6.49 7.39
C SER A 126 -18.73 -5.47 7.05
N ALA A 127 -18.16 -4.81 8.05
CA ALA A 127 -17.06 -3.87 7.88
C ALA A 127 -15.81 -4.52 7.26
N PHE A 128 -15.40 -5.69 7.76
CA PHE A 128 -14.24 -6.43 7.22
C PHE A 128 -14.42 -6.75 5.72
N ARG A 129 -15.61 -7.26 5.35
CA ARG A 129 -15.97 -7.56 3.97
C ARG A 129 -15.95 -6.32 3.06
N ARG A 130 -16.44 -5.19 3.57
CA ARG A 130 -16.42 -3.92 2.84
C ARG A 130 -14.99 -3.54 2.47
N TRP A 131 -14.07 -3.62 3.43
CA TRP A 131 -12.67 -3.29 3.19
C TRP A 131 -11.95 -4.28 2.26
N ILE A 132 -12.33 -5.56 2.24
CA ILE A 132 -11.87 -6.50 1.19
C ILE A 132 -12.29 -6.01 -0.20
N SER A 133 -13.52 -5.50 -0.32
CA SER A 133 -14.03 -4.96 -1.59
C SER A 133 -13.32 -3.67 -1.99
N VAL A 134 -13.05 -2.77 -1.03
CA VAL A 134 -12.24 -1.57 -1.23
C VAL A 134 -10.83 -1.93 -1.71
N SER A 135 -10.18 -2.90 -1.06
CA SER A 135 -8.85 -3.38 -1.45
C SER A 135 -8.83 -3.96 -2.87
N SER A 136 -9.80 -4.81 -3.22
CA SER A 136 -9.92 -5.39 -4.57
C SER A 136 -10.12 -4.31 -5.64
N LEU A 137 -10.89 -3.25 -5.37
CA LEU A 137 -11.08 -2.14 -6.30
C LEU A 137 -9.86 -1.23 -6.41
N LEU A 138 -9.16 -0.94 -5.31
CA LEU A 138 -7.91 -0.18 -5.34
C LEU A 138 -6.87 -0.89 -6.23
N LEU A 139 -6.76 -2.22 -6.10
CA LEU A 139 -5.89 -3.05 -6.93
C LEU A 139 -6.25 -2.97 -8.42
N LYS A 140 -7.54 -3.10 -8.76
CA LYS A 140 -8.04 -3.04 -10.14
C LYS A 140 -7.98 -1.65 -10.78
N ASN A 141 -7.99 -0.60 -9.96
CA ASN A 141 -7.90 0.78 -10.42
C ASN A 141 -6.45 1.27 -10.56
N GLY A 142 -5.46 0.40 -10.32
CA GLY A 142 -4.03 0.77 -10.35
C GLY A 142 -3.56 1.58 -9.13
N SER A 143 -4.38 1.72 -8.09
CA SER A 143 -3.97 2.34 -6.82
C SER A 143 -3.30 1.30 -5.93
N TYR A 144 -2.10 0.85 -6.33
CA TYR A 144 -1.38 -0.22 -5.65
C TYR A 144 -0.89 0.18 -4.26
N GLU A 145 -0.47 1.43 -4.04
CA GLU A 145 -0.15 1.96 -2.70
C GLU A 145 -1.37 1.87 -1.77
N GLY A 146 -2.55 2.30 -2.24
CA GLY A 146 -3.79 2.19 -1.49
C GLY A 146 -4.18 0.74 -1.22
N PHE A 147 -4.03 -0.15 -2.20
CA PHE A 147 -4.22 -1.58 -2.02
C PHE A 147 -3.32 -2.12 -0.91
N GLN A 148 -2.02 -1.82 -0.93
CA GLN A 148 -1.06 -2.31 0.05
C GLN A 148 -1.40 -1.78 1.46
N LEU A 149 -1.70 -0.48 1.60
CA LEU A 149 -2.12 0.11 2.87
C LEU A 149 -3.32 -0.62 3.45
N VAL A 150 -4.41 -0.76 2.67
CA VAL A 150 -5.65 -1.38 3.16
C VAL A 150 -5.43 -2.86 3.44
N PHE A 151 -4.80 -3.59 2.51
CA PHE A 151 -4.73 -5.03 2.58
C PHE A 151 -3.78 -5.53 3.68
N THR A 152 -2.65 -4.86 3.91
CA THR A 152 -1.76 -5.20 5.04
C THR A 152 -2.49 -5.01 6.38
N ASN A 153 -3.34 -3.99 6.49
CA ASN A 153 -4.19 -3.81 7.68
C ASN A 153 -5.24 -4.92 7.81
N LEU A 154 -5.86 -5.36 6.71
CA LEU A 154 -6.80 -6.47 6.73
C LEU A 154 -6.14 -7.78 7.15
N GLN A 155 -4.95 -8.10 6.63
CA GLN A 155 -4.19 -9.28 7.03
C GLN A 155 -3.84 -9.26 8.52
N ALA A 156 -3.54 -8.08 9.08
CA ALA A 156 -3.24 -7.95 10.51
C ALA A 156 -4.49 -8.05 11.42
N LEU A 157 -5.67 -7.70 10.90
CA LEU A 157 -6.95 -7.78 11.62
C LEU A 157 -7.68 -9.11 11.42
N ALA A 158 -7.25 -9.93 10.47
CA ALA A 158 -7.89 -11.18 10.13
C ALA A 158 -7.86 -12.14 11.33
N THR A 159 -9.03 -12.68 11.66
CA THR A 159 -9.19 -13.73 12.65
C THR A 159 -9.91 -14.91 12.01
N PRO A 160 -9.76 -16.14 12.52
CA PRO A 160 -10.49 -17.29 12.00
C PRO A 160 -12.01 -17.06 11.92
N GLN A 161 -12.58 -16.29 12.86
CA GLN A 161 -14.00 -15.95 12.89
C GLN A 161 -14.40 -15.05 11.70
N LEU A 162 -13.57 -14.07 11.37
CA LEU A 162 -13.81 -13.18 10.24
C LEU A 162 -13.62 -13.92 8.91
N GLU A 163 -12.57 -14.72 8.77
CA GLU A 163 -12.29 -15.48 7.55
C GLU A 163 -13.35 -16.54 7.27
N HIS A 164 -13.73 -17.35 8.26
CA HIS A 164 -14.80 -18.35 8.10
C HIS A 164 -16.18 -17.71 7.90
N GLY A 165 -16.39 -16.48 8.36
CA GLY A 165 -17.62 -15.74 8.13
C GLY A 165 -17.79 -15.24 6.69
N LEU A 166 -16.71 -15.18 5.90
CA LEU A 166 -16.76 -14.65 4.55
C LEU A 166 -17.58 -15.53 3.61
N PRO A 167 -18.38 -14.93 2.71
CA PRO A 167 -18.91 -15.66 1.56
C PRO A 167 -17.78 -16.26 0.71
N LEU A 168 -17.98 -17.47 0.19
CA LEU A 168 -16.95 -18.23 -0.53
C LEU A 168 -16.23 -17.44 -1.65
N ALA A 169 -16.97 -16.64 -2.43
CA ALA A 169 -16.37 -15.83 -3.49
C ALA A 169 -15.44 -14.74 -2.96
N LEU A 170 -15.80 -14.12 -1.83
CA LEU A 170 -14.97 -13.11 -1.15
C LEU A 170 -13.77 -13.75 -0.45
N LEU A 171 -13.94 -14.93 0.14
CA LEU A 171 -12.83 -15.70 0.69
C LEU A 171 -11.79 -16.06 -0.38
N ARG A 172 -12.24 -16.49 -1.58
CA ARG A 172 -11.35 -16.74 -2.72
C ARG A 172 -10.60 -15.48 -3.15
N GLU A 173 -11.29 -14.35 -3.25
CA GLU A 173 -10.66 -13.07 -3.61
C GLU A 173 -9.66 -12.61 -2.54
N TYR A 174 -10.01 -12.73 -1.26
CA TYR A 174 -9.11 -12.46 -0.14
C TYR A 174 -7.85 -13.34 -0.21
N ASN A 175 -8.00 -14.66 -0.39
CA ASN A 175 -6.88 -15.58 -0.51
C ASN A 175 -6.00 -15.29 -1.74
N ARG A 176 -6.61 -14.91 -2.86
CA ARG A 176 -5.88 -14.46 -4.06
C ARG A 176 -5.03 -13.22 -3.76
N MET A 177 -5.61 -12.24 -3.05
CA MET A 177 -4.88 -11.03 -2.64
C MET A 177 -3.78 -11.34 -1.61
N CYS A 178 -3.97 -12.32 -0.72
CA CYS A 178 -2.91 -12.83 0.18
C CYS A 178 -1.71 -13.40 -0.59
N GLN A 179 -1.95 -14.18 -1.64
CA GLN A 179 -0.89 -14.70 -2.49
C GLN A 179 -0.18 -13.58 -3.25
N LEU A 180 -0.95 -12.61 -3.75
CA LEU A 180 -0.41 -11.46 -4.49
C LEU A 180 0.45 -10.55 -3.60
N ASN A 181 -0.01 -10.23 -2.40
CA ASN A 181 0.69 -9.38 -1.42
C ASN A 181 1.80 -10.12 -0.64
N SER A 182 2.21 -11.30 -1.10
CA SER A 182 3.24 -12.08 -0.43
C SER A 182 4.59 -11.35 -0.46
N PRO A 183 5.33 -11.27 0.66
CA PRO A 183 6.66 -10.65 0.68
C PRO A 183 7.74 -11.49 0.00
N ARG A 184 7.41 -12.72 -0.43
CA ARG A 184 8.36 -13.66 -1.07
C ARG A 184 9.01 -13.03 -2.30
N GLN A 185 10.31 -13.30 -2.46
CA GLN A 185 11.11 -12.86 -3.61
C GLN A 185 10.96 -11.35 -3.90
N ASN A 186 11.04 -10.50 -2.86
CA ASN A 186 10.85 -9.05 -3.00
C ASN A 186 9.49 -8.68 -3.63
N THR A 187 8.40 -9.28 -3.12
CA THR A 187 7.02 -9.03 -3.59
C THR A 187 6.83 -9.29 -5.10
N ALA A 188 7.49 -10.33 -5.64
CA ALA A 188 7.51 -10.62 -7.07
C ALA A 188 6.11 -10.72 -7.69
N ALA A 189 5.17 -11.37 -7.00
CA ALA A 189 3.79 -11.54 -7.49
C ALA A 189 3.09 -10.18 -7.71
N LEU A 190 3.20 -9.26 -6.75
CA LEU A 190 2.64 -7.91 -6.88
C LEU A 190 3.35 -7.11 -7.98
N ARG A 191 4.68 -7.21 -8.07
CA ARG A 191 5.46 -6.52 -9.12
C ARG A 191 5.07 -6.98 -10.51
N HIS A 192 4.99 -8.28 -10.75
CA HIS A 192 4.53 -8.82 -12.04
C HIS A 192 3.10 -8.38 -12.36
N TYR A 193 2.20 -8.37 -11.37
CA TYR A 193 0.85 -7.86 -11.59
C TYR A 193 0.84 -6.38 -12.02
N ILE A 194 1.66 -5.53 -11.39
CA ILE A 194 1.78 -4.11 -11.74
C ILE A 194 2.33 -3.97 -13.19
N GLU A 195 3.35 -4.74 -13.52
CA GLU A 195 3.98 -4.74 -14.84
C GLU A 195 3.03 -5.20 -15.96
N ASP A 196 2.19 -6.20 -15.67
CA ASP A 196 1.25 -6.78 -16.64
C ASP A 196 0.05 -5.87 -16.90
N GLN A 197 -0.49 -5.20 -15.88
CA GLN A 197 -1.71 -4.40 -16.04
C GLN A 197 -1.46 -3.05 -16.74
N LYS A 198 -0.25 -2.47 -16.59
CA LYS A 198 0.14 -1.18 -17.20
C LYS A 198 -0.93 -0.08 -17.12
N HIS A 199 -1.59 0.05 -15.97
CA HIS A 199 -2.62 1.07 -15.82
C HIS A 199 -2.04 2.47 -16.05
N GLU A 200 -2.73 3.28 -16.85
CA GLU A 200 -2.34 4.66 -17.12
C GLU A 200 -2.14 5.43 -15.81
N LYS A 201 -3.02 5.23 -14.82
CA LYS A 201 -2.99 5.91 -13.52
C LYS A 201 -2.34 5.12 -12.38
N SER A 202 -1.39 4.26 -12.73
CA SER A 202 -0.68 3.43 -11.75
C SER A 202 -0.09 4.29 -10.63
N PHE A 203 -0.29 3.86 -9.40
CA PHE A 203 0.37 4.42 -8.22
C PHE A 203 1.05 3.28 -7.48
N THR A 204 2.32 3.07 -7.83
CA THR A 204 3.12 1.96 -7.32
C THR A 204 3.42 2.18 -5.84
N PRO A 205 3.45 1.12 -5.01
CA PRO A 205 3.66 1.33 -3.61
C PRO A 205 5.02 1.93 -3.29
N LEU A 206 5.02 2.93 -2.42
CA LEU A 206 6.20 3.74 -2.13
C LEU A 206 7.29 2.91 -1.46
N LEU A 207 6.91 1.90 -0.67
CA LEU A 207 7.82 0.95 -0.06
C LEU A 207 8.66 0.21 -1.11
N LEU A 208 8.06 -0.16 -2.26
CA LEU A 208 8.79 -0.85 -3.33
C LEU A 208 9.78 0.09 -4.00
N ARG A 209 9.35 1.33 -4.32
CA ARG A 209 10.19 2.38 -4.90
C ARG A 209 11.38 2.70 -4.00
N PHE A 210 11.12 2.89 -2.71
CA PHE A 210 12.13 3.15 -1.69
C PHE A 210 13.15 2.02 -1.61
N ARG A 211 12.69 0.77 -1.55
CA ARG A 211 13.56 -0.40 -1.47
C ARG A 211 14.47 -0.49 -2.68
N ASP A 212 13.93 -0.29 -3.88
CA ASP A 212 14.70 -0.36 -5.13
C ASP A 212 15.80 0.72 -5.14
N ILE A 213 15.46 1.96 -4.79
CA ILE A 213 16.43 3.06 -4.78
C ILE A 213 17.51 2.84 -3.72
N ASN A 214 17.14 2.36 -2.53
CA ASN A 214 18.13 2.03 -1.50
C ASN A 214 19.08 0.93 -1.94
N THR A 215 18.58 -0.14 -2.55
CA THR A 215 19.43 -1.21 -3.07
C THR A 215 20.41 -0.67 -4.13
N PHE A 216 19.97 0.23 -5.01
CA PHE A 216 20.90 0.88 -5.96
C PHE A 216 21.92 1.77 -5.26
N ASN A 217 21.51 2.56 -4.25
CA ASN A 217 22.42 3.41 -3.49
C ASN A 217 23.50 2.59 -2.77
N GLU A 218 23.12 1.51 -2.09
CA GLU A 218 24.04 0.59 -1.41
C GLU A 218 25.02 -0.05 -2.40
N ASN A 219 24.53 -0.50 -3.55
CA ASN A 219 25.37 -1.10 -4.59
C ASN A 219 26.37 -0.09 -5.18
N ILE A 220 25.95 1.16 -5.38
CA ILE A 220 26.82 2.24 -5.85
C ILE A 220 27.90 2.54 -4.81
N GLU A 221 27.52 2.68 -3.53
CA GLU A 221 28.45 2.95 -2.43
C GLU A 221 29.51 1.83 -2.30
N GLN A 222 29.08 0.57 -2.28
CA GLN A 222 30.00 -0.58 -2.23
C GLN A 222 30.95 -0.61 -3.45
N ALA A 223 30.45 -0.27 -4.63
CA ALA A 223 31.28 -0.19 -5.83
C ALA A 223 32.27 0.98 -5.76
N GLN A 224 31.86 2.14 -5.24
CA GLN A 224 32.73 3.30 -5.03
C GLN A 224 33.84 3.01 -4.01
N ASP A 225 33.54 2.29 -2.93
CA ASP A 225 34.53 1.84 -1.95
C ASP A 225 35.56 0.90 -2.60
N LYS A 226 35.09 -0.06 -3.40
CA LYS A 226 35.94 -0.97 -4.15
C LYS A 226 36.83 -0.22 -5.14
N LYS A 227 36.29 0.78 -5.84
CA LYS A 227 37.05 1.67 -6.73
C LYS A 227 38.15 2.39 -5.95
N SER A 228 37.81 2.99 -4.81
CA SER A 228 38.75 3.72 -3.95
C SER A 228 39.91 2.85 -3.46
N ARG A 229 39.64 1.58 -3.12
CA ARG A 229 40.69 0.61 -2.76
C ARG A 229 41.65 0.34 -3.93
N PHE A 230 41.14 0.12 -5.14
CA PHE A 230 41.99 -0.08 -6.32
C PHE A 230 42.77 1.17 -6.71
N VAL A 231 42.19 2.36 -6.57
CA VAL A 231 42.90 3.64 -6.82
C VAL A 231 44.08 3.80 -5.87
N LYS A 232 43.90 3.51 -4.58
CA LYS A 232 44.99 3.51 -3.60
C LYS A 232 46.07 2.48 -3.96
N GLU A 233 45.68 1.28 -4.39
CA GLU A 233 46.63 0.25 -4.82
C GLU A 233 47.42 0.68 -6.07
N VAL A 234 46.77 1.31 -7.04
CA VAL A 234 47.41 1.89 -8.24
C VAL A 234 48.45 2.94 -7.85
N GLN A 235 48.13 3.84 -6.91
CA GLN A 235 49.07 4.84 -6.41
C GLN A 235 50.31 4.18 -5.76
N ILE A 236 50.10 3.17 -4.91
CA ILE A 236 51.19 2.41 -4.27
C ILE A 236 52.05 1.69 -5.32
N LEU A 237 51.43 1.05 -6.31
CA LEU A 237 52.12 0.33 -7.38
C LEU A 237 52.95 1.28 -8.26
N ASN A 238 52.41 2.43 -8.62
CA ASN A 238 53.14 3.45 -9.38
C ASN A 238 54.39 3.92 -8.63
N ASN A 239 54.26 4.23 -7.33
CA ASN A 239 55.41 4.62 -6.50
C ASN A 239 56.49 3.53 -6.43
N ARG A 240 56.09 2.26 -6.31
CA ARG A 240 57.03 1.12 -6.31
C ARG A 240 57.69 0.92 -7.68
N ILE A 241 56.93 1.04 -8.76
CA ILE A 241 57.45 0.95 -10.13
C ILE A 241 58.48 2.06 -10.39
N CYS A 242 58.22 3.30 -9.97
CA CYS A 242 59.17 4.39 -10.11
C CYS A 242 60.48 4.14 -9.33
N ARG A 243 60.39 3.61 -8.10
CA ARG A 243 61.58 3.22 -7.32
C ARG A 243 62.37 2.09 -7.99
N LEU A 244 61.68 1.08 -8.52
CA LEU A 244 62.32 -0.04 -9.23
C LEU A 244 63.02 0.42 -10.51
N LYS A 245 62.41 1.34 -11.26
CA LYS A 245 63.05 1.92 -12.46
C LYS A 245 64.38 2.59 -12.11
N ARG A 246 64.43 3.41 -11.06
CA ARG A 246 65.68 4.04 -10.60
C ARG A 246 66.76 3.01 -10.23
N LYS A 247 66.38 1.96 -9.51
CA LYS A 247 67.31 0.87 -9.15
C LYS A 247 67.85 0.11 -10.37
N ILE A 248 67.04 -0.07 -11.41
CA ILE A 248 67.47 -0.71 -12.66
C ILE A 248 68.37 0.22 -13.48
N GLU A 249 68.18 1.54 -13.38
CA GLU A 249 69.11 2.51 -13.98
C GLU A 249 70.50 2.45 -13.34
N GLU A 250 70.55 2.19 -12.03
CA GLU A 250 71.78 1.96 -11.24
C GLU A 250 72.41 0.58 -11.49
N ASP A 251 71.61 -0.47 -11.70
CA ASP A 251 72.04 -1.86 -11.95
C ASP A 251 71.32 -2.45 -13.18
N LYS A 252 71.89 -2.19 -14.36
CA LYS A 252 71.26 -2.43 -15.66
C LYS A 252 71.10 -3.91 -16.04
N ASP A 253 71.93 -4.78 -15.45
CA ASP A 253 72.00 -6.20 -15.81
C ASP A 253 71.26 -7.10 -14.82
N SER A 254 70.62 -6.52 -13.81
CA SER A 254 69.84 -7.26 -12.81
C SER A 254 68.52 -7.81 -13.37
N GLU A 255 68.57 -9.04 -13.88
CA GLU A 255 67.38 -9.80 -14.32
C GLU A 255 66.28 -9.94 -13.23
N PRO A 256 66.60 -10.17 -11.93
CA PRO A 256 65.59 -10.20 -10.89
C PRO A 256 64.79 -8.89 -10.75
N LEU A 257 65.46 -7.74 -10.91
CA LEU A 257 64.79 -6.43 -10.84
C LEU A 257 63.89 -6.19 -12.05
N LYS A 258 64.32 -6.60 -13.25
CA LYS A 258 63.50 -6.54 -14.47
C LYS A 258 62.26 -7.42 -14.36
N ALA A 259 62.39 -8.64 -13.84
CA ALA A 259 61.26 -9.55 -13.60
C ALA A 259 60.25 -8.97 -12.60
N LEU A 260 60.74 -8.41 -11.47
CA LEU A 260 59.89 -7.77 -10.47
C LEU A 260 59.16 -6.54 -11.03
N LEU A 261 59.83 -5.74 -11.87
CA LEU A 261 59.21 -4.61 -12.57
C LEU A 261 58.07 -5.07 -13.49
N ALA A 262 58.28 -6.14 -14.26
CA ALA A 262 57.25 -6.72 -15.12
C ALA A 262 56.04 -7.22 -14.32
N GLU A 263 56.28 -7.90 -13.19
CA GLU A 263 55.23 -8.35 -12.26
C GLU A 263 54.40 -7.17 -11.72
N LYS A 264 55.05 -6.09 -11.26
CA LYS A 264 54.33 -4.91 -10.76
C LYS A 264 53.57 -4.18 -11.86
N LYS A 265 54.12 -4.08 -13.07
CA LYS A 265 53.40 -3.53 -14.24
C LYS A 265 52.18 -4.38 -14.60
N ALA A 266 52.30 -5.70 -14.58
CA ALA A 266 51.17 -6.60 -14.82
C ALA A 266 50.08 -6.43 -13.74
N LYS A 267 50.47 -6.31 -12.47
CA LYS A 267 49.55 -6.05 -11.37
C LYS A 267 48.85 -4.68 -11.51
N LEU A 268 49.59 -3.63 -11.87
CA LEU A 268 49.04 -2.30 -12.17
C LEU A 268 47.97 -2.36 -13.27
N ALA A 269 48.27 -3.05 -14.38
CA ALA A 269 47.32 -3.23 -15.47
C ALA A 269 46.08 -4.04 -15.06
N ARG A 270 46.19 -4.98 -14.11
CA ARG A 270 45.04 -5.68 -13.52
C ARG A 270 44.19 -4.72 -12.67
N CYS A 271 44.80 -3.93 -11.78
CA CYS A 271 44.07 -2.97 -10.94
C CYS A 271 43.34 -1.93 -11.80
N GLN A 272 43.97 -1.40 -12.85
CA GLN A 272 43.33 -0.47 -13.80
C GLN A 272 42.15 -1.09 -14.53
N ARG A 273 42.26 -2.36 -14.96
CA ARG A 273 41.12 -3.10 -15.54
C ARG A 273 39.99 -3.29 -14.53
N SER A 274 40.31 -3.57 -13.27
CA SER A 274 39.31 -3.68 -12.21
C SER A 274 38.59 -2.36 -11.95
N ILE A 275 39.31 -1.22 -11.96
CA ILE A 275 38.70 0.11 -11.85
C ILE A 275 37.69 0.33 -12.98
N LYS A 276 38.07 0.08 -14.24
CA LYS A 276 37.15 0.22 -15.39
C LYS A 276 35.90 -0.65 -15.27
N LYS A 277 36.05 -1.90 -14.79
CA LYS A 277 34.91 -2.81 -14.55
C LYS A 277 33.98 -2.26 -13.47
N VAL A 278 34.54 -1.72 -12.39
CA VAL A 278 33.76 -1.11 -11.29
C VAL A 278 33.04 0.16 -11.76
N GLU A 279 33.70 1.01 -12.54
CA GLU A 279 33.07 2.21 -13.14
C GLU A 279 31.90 1.85 -14.04
N LYS A 280 32.04 0.81 -14.88
CA LYS A 280 30.93 0.29 -15.70
C LYS A 280 29.76 -0.21 -14.83
N ALA A 281 30.05 -0.87 -13.72
CA ALA A 281 29.01 -1.34 -12.81
C ALA A 281 28.27 -0.16 -12.12
N ILE A 282 29.00 0.85 -11.66
CA ILE A 282 28.41 2.08 -11.10
C ILE A 282 27.47 2.74 -12.11
N ALA A 283 27.94 2.95 -13.35
CA ALA A 283 27.13 3.55 -14.40
C ALA A 283 25.84 2.75 -14.67
N SER A 284 25.92 1.42 -14.68
CA SER A 284 24.75 0.55 -14.86
C SER A 284 23.75 0.66 -13.70
N PHE A 285 24.22 0.76 -12.45
CA PHE A 285 23.33 0.98 -11.29
C PHE A 285 22.70 2.38 -11.30
N GLU A 286 23.44 3.41 -11.71
CA GLU A 286 22.92 4.76 -11.88
C GLU A 286 21.84 4.82 -12.96
N GLU A 287 22.05 4.17 -14.10
CA GLU A 287 21.07 4.06 -15.17
C GLU A 287 19.78 3.36 -14.70
N ALA A 288 19.90 2.21 -14.03
CA ALA A 288 18.75 1.48 -13.48
C ALA A 288 17.98 2.31 -12.43
N LYS A 289 18.70 3.02 -11.56
CA LYS A 289 18.10 3.95 -10.59
C LYS A 289 17.36 5.09 -11.29
N MET A 290 17.91 5.63 -12.38
CA MET A 290 17.26 6.68 -13.17
C MET A 290 15.96 6.20 -13.80
N VAL A 291 15.87 4.95 -14.28
CA VAL A 291 14.61 4.36 -14.77
C VAL A 291 13.52 4.41 -13.69
N VAL A 292 13.85 4.06 -12.44
CA VAL A 292 12.90 4.14 -11.32
C VAL A 292 12.47 5.59 -11.05
N LEU A 293 13.41 6.54 -11.06
CA LEU A 293 13.11 7.96 -10.83
C LEU A 293 12.24 8.56 -11.94
N VAL A 294 12.46 8.19 -13.20
CA VAL A 294 11.60 8.59 -14.33
C VAL A 294 10.19 8.02 -14.15
N SER A 295 10.07 6.75 -13.75
CA SER A 295 8.76 6.16 -13.45
C SER A 295 8.03 6.92 -12.33
N ILE A 296 8.72 7.31 -11.27
CA ILE A 296 8.14 8.12 -10.18
C ILE A 296 7.70 9.49 -10.70
N ALA A 297 8.51 10.14 -11.54
CA ALA A 297 8.15 11.43 -12.14
C ALA A 297 6.88 11.33 -13.00
N ASN A 298 6.72 10.24 -13.76
CA ASN A 298 5.51 9.98 -14.56
C ASN A 298 4.26 9.74 -13.68
N GLU A 299 4.40 9.04 -12.56
CA GLU A 299 3.28 8.90 -11.60
C GLU A 299 2.91 10.25 -10.97
N LYS A 300 3.92 11.10 -10.72
CA LYS A 300 3.73 12.44 -10.16
C LYS A 300 3.14 13.46 -11.14
N SER A 301 3.22 13.24 -12.45
CA SER A 301 2.59 14.15 -13.43
C SER A 301 1.07 13.99 -13.48
N GLN A 302 0.51 12.99 -12.79
CA GLN A 302 -0.91 12.71 -12.80
C GLN A 302 -1.63 13.51 -11.70
N PRO A 303 -2.62 14.34 -12.06
CA PRO A 303 -3.33 15.12 -11.07
C PRO A 303 -4.15 14.20 -10.15
N ALA A 304 -4.16 14.51 -8.86
CA ALA A 304 -5.11 13.90 -7.94
C ALA A 304 -6.52 14.43 -8.22
N ALA A 305 -7.51 13.54 -8.26
CA ALA A 305 -8.90 13.93 -8.44
C ALA A 305 -9.42 14.87 -7.32
N SER A 306 -10.55 15.52 -7.54
CA SER A 306 -11.29 16.14 -6.44
C SER A 306 -12.06 15.07 -5.67
N LEU A 307 -12.08 15.14 -4.34
CA LEU A 307 -12.96 14.33 -3.51
C LEU A 307 -14.30 15.04 -3.33
N PRO A 308 -15.42 14.30 -3.28
CA PRO A 308 -16.69 14.83 -2.81
C PRO A 308 -16.59 15.45 -1.41
N GLU A 309 -17.42 16.45 -1.12
CA GLU A 309 -17.39 17.20 0.15
C GLU A 309 -17.60 16.28 1.38
N HIS A 310 -18.47 15.27 1.28
CA HIS A 310 -18.71 14.35 2.39
C HIS A 310 -17.52 13.44 2.66
N SER A 311 -16.78 13.05 1.63
CA SER A 311 -15.54 12.28 1.74
C SER A 311 -14.42 13.13 2.37
N GLU A 312 -14.34 14.42 2.04
CA GLU A 312 -13.44 15.37 2.71
C GLU A 312 -13.78 15.55 4.21
N LYS A 313 -15.07 15.67 4.54
CA LYS A 313 -15.54 15.69 5.93
C LYS A 313 -15.24 14.38 6.66
N THR A 314 -15.34 13.24 5.97
CA THR A 314 -14.97 11.93 6.53
C THR A 314 -13.50 11.87 6.88
N TYR A 315 -12.62 12.27 5.96
CA TYR A 315 -11.18 12.38 6.24
C TYR A 315 -10.86 13.30 7.43
N SER A 316 -11.53 14.46 7.47
CA SER A 316 -11.34 15.43 8.54
C SER A 316 -11.71 14.86 9.91
N LYS A 317 -12.76 14.03 9.99
CA LYS A 317 -13.12 13.30 11.21
C LYS A 317 -12.07 12.27 11.59
N ILE A 318 -11.61 11.46 10.62
CA ILE A 318 -10.56 10.46 10.82
C ILE A 318 -9.30 11.09 11.40
N SER A 319 -8.81 12.17 10.78
CA SER A 319 -7.59 12.85 11.23
C SER A 319 -7.73 13.42 12.65
N LYS A 320 -8.91 13.95 13.01
CA LYS A 320 -9.18 14.43 14.37
C LYS A 320 -9.20 13.28 15.38
N SER A 321 -9.87 12.18 15.05
CA SER A 321 -9.94 11.00 15.92
C SER A 321 -8.56 10.38 16.13
N TYR A 322 -7.72 10.30 15.10
CA TYR A 322 -6.36 9.80 15.21
C TYR A 322 -5.52 10.63 16.20
N LYS A 323 -5.56 11.96 16.09
CA LYS A 323 -4.81 12.85 17.00
C LYS A 323 -5.24 12.68 18.45
N SER A 324 -6.55 12.58 18.69
CA SER A 324 -7.08 12.35 20.04
C SER A 324 -6.57 11.05 20.66
N GLU A 325 -6.47 9.97 19.88
CA GLU A 325 -5.98 8.68 20.36
C GLU A 325 -4.46 8.68 20.58
N GLU A 326 -3.71 9.37 19.72
CA GLU A 326 -2.27 9.56 19.88
C GLU A 326 -1.93 10.34 21.17
N ASP A 327 -2.71 11.38 21.47
CA ASP A 327 -2.60 12.16 22.71
C ASP A 327 -2.91 11.29 23.94
N GLU A 328 -3.97 10.47 23.89
CA GLU A 328 -4.34 9.55 24.98
C GLU A 328 -3.27 8.48 25.26
N ILE A 329 -2.68 7.89 24.21
CA ILE A 329 -1.59 6.91 24.34
C ILE A 329 -0.34 7.55 24.92
N THR A 330 -0.02 8.79 24.51
CA THR A 330 1.14 9.52 25.02
C THR A 330 0.98 9.81 26.52
N ILE A 331 -0.21 10.20 26.96
CA ILE A 331 -0.53 10.43 28.38
C ILE A 331 -0.49 9.13 29.18
N ALA A 332 -1.05 8.04 28.65
CA ALA A 332 -1.06 6.73 29.32
C ALA A 332 0.35 6.15 29.51
N ASN A 333 1.24 6.32 28.54
CA ASN A 333 2.63 5.88 28.64
C ASN A 333 3.46 6.66 29.67
N SER A 334 2.99 7.85 30.09
CA SER A 334 3.56 8.63 31.20
C SER A 334 2.96 8.30 32.59
N SER A 335 1.92 7.46 32.68
CA SER A 335 1.28 7.09 33.94
C SER A 335 1.07 5.56 34.08
N SER A 336 2.10 4.90 34.60
CA SER A 336 2.14 3.59 35.31
C SER A 336 1.43 2.31 34.80
N ALA A 337 2.21 1.23 34.95
CA ALA A 337 1.92 -0.19 35.22
C ALA A 337 1.16 -1.06 34.18
N PRO A 338 1.66 -2.29 33.92
CA PRO A 338 1.09 -3.17 32.89
C PRO A 338 -0.25 -3.76 33.33
N VAL A 339 -1.27 -3.55 32.50
CA VAL A 339 -2.58 -4.17 32.65
C VAL A 339 -2.48 -5.66 32.29
N SER A 340 -2.80 -6.51 33.27
CA SER A 340 -2.84 -7.97 33.15
C SER A 340 -3.87 -8.43 32.10
N PRO A 341 -3.58 -9.46 31.27
CA PRO A 341 -4.50 -9.90 30.24
C PRO A 341 -5.68 -10.65 30.85
N ARG A 342 -6.87 -10.03 30.82
CA ARG A 342 -8.14 -10.70 31.14
C ARG A 342 -8.45 -11.77 30.10
N GLY A 343 -8.94 -12.91 30.60
CA GLY A 343 -9.01 -14.18 29.88
C GLY A 343 -9.87 -14.20 28.62
N HIS A 344 -9.54 -15.17 27.75
CA HIS A 344 -10.24 -15.47 26.51
C HIS A 344 -11.69 -15.91 26.76
N GLN A 345 -12.62 -14.96 26.75
CA GLN A 345 -14.01 -15.30 26.49
C GLN A 345 -14.12 -15.82 25.05
N ARG A 346 -14.79 -16.97 24.86
CA ARG A 346 -15.12 -17.48 23.53
C ARG A 346 -15.95 -16.42 22.80
N GLU A 347 -15.32 -15.71 21.87
CA GLU A 347 -15.99 -14.72 21.03
C GLU A 347 -17.06 -15.40 20.16
N LYS A 348 -18.26 -14.83 20.14
CA LYS A 348 -19.39 -15.35 19.36
C LYS A 348 -19.09 -15.23 17.87
N THR A 349 -19.39 -16.26 17.08
CA THR A 349 -19.22 -16.25 15.63
C THR A 349 -20.39 -15.55 14.93
N SER A 350 -20.12 -14.86 13.81
CA SER A 350 -21.16 -14.17 13.03
C SER A 350 -22.10 -15.18 12.35
N THR A 351 -23.39 -14.81 12.27
CA THR A 351 -24.42 -15.60 11.56
C THR A 351 -24.90 -14.96 10.26
N LEU A 352 -24.28 -13.84 9.87
CA LEU A 352 -24.78 -12.93 8.85
C LEU A 352 -25.01 -13.59 7.48
N TYR A 353 -24.09 -14.47 7.06
CA TYR A 353 -24.14 -15.14 5.76
C TYR A 353 -24.39 -16.64 5.84
N SER A 354 -24.11 -17.28 6.99
CA SER A 354 -24.36 -18.71 7.20
C SER A 354 -25.85 -19.04 7.26
N ALA A 355 -26.69 -18.09 7.71
CA ALA A 355 -28.14 -18.25 7.78
C ALA A 355 -28.89 -17.85 6.49
N LYS A 356 -28.19 -17.59 5.37
CA LYS A 356 -28.76 -17.00 4.13
C LYS A 356 -29.53 -15.68 4.36
N MET A 357 -29.26 -14.99 5.47
CA MET A 357 -29.98 -13.77 5.86
C MET A 357 -29.50 -12.51 5.16
N LEU A 358 -28.32 -12.54 4.53
CA LEU A 358 -27.91 -11.58 3.52
C LEU A 358 -27.25 -12.30 2.34
N PRO A 359 -27.41 -11.78 1.13
CA PRO A 359 -26.77 -12.34 -0.05
C PRO A 359 -25.24 -12.22 0.02
N SER A 360 -24.55 -13.18 -0.59
CA SER A 360 -23.21 -12.93 -1.07
C SER A 360 -23.34 -11.95 -2.25
N PHE A 361 -22.61 -10.84 -2.24
CA PHE A 361 -22.69 -9.82 -3.30
C PHE A 361 -22.00 -10.25 -4.61
N PHE A 362 -21.71 -11.55 -4.74
CA PHE A 362 -20.75 -12.11 -5.70
C PHE A 362 -21.22 -13.31 -6.54
N PRO A 363 -22.50 -13.60 -6.81
CA PRO A 363 -22.81 -14.36 -8.01
C PRO A 363 -22.86 -13.39 -9.18
N ARG A 364 -21.70 -12.93 -9.68
CA ARG A 364 -21.60 -12.51 -11.08
C ARG A 364 -21.55 -13.78 -11.92
N GLN A 365 -22.68 -14.47 -12.02
CA GLN A 365 -22.89 -15.44 -13.09
C GLN A 365 -23.05 -14.62 -14.38
N MET A 366 -21.94 -14.41 -15.09
CA MET A 366 -21.90 -14.07 -16.51
C MET A 366 -22.72 -12.85 -16.99
N VAL A 367 -22.71 -11.74 -16.24
CA VAL A 367 -23.22 -10.45 -16.74
C VAL A 367 -22.13 -9.38 -16.60
N SER A 368 -21.84 -8.65 -17.67
CA SER A 368 -20.87 -7.54 -17.65
C SER A 368 -21.34 -6.44 -16.70
N PRO A 369 -20.43 -5.66 -16.08
CA PRO A 369 -20.77 -4.54 -15.20
C PRO A 369 -21.83 -3.62 -15.85
N ASP A 370 -21.62 -3.25 -17.11
CA ASP A 370 -22.48 -2.32 -17.82
C ASP A 370 -23.89 -2.88 -18.03
N LYS A 371 -24.01 -4.17 -18.34
CA LYS A 371 -25.31 -4.83 -18.55
C LYS A 371 -26.07 -5.06 -17.24
N HIS A 372 -25.36 -5.33 -16.15
CA HIS A 372 -25.94 -5.40 -14.82
C HIS A 372 -26.50 -4.04 -14.39
N TRP A 373 -25.77 -2.97 -14.67
CA TRP A 373 -26.17 -1.62 -14.32
C TRP A 373 -27.26 -1.05 -15.25
N GLU A 374 -27.22 -1.34 -16.56
CA GLU A 374 -28.31 -0.99 -17.49
C GLU A 374 -29.66 -1.59 -17.05
N GLU A 375 -29.70 -2.85 -16.62
CA GLU A 375 -30.92 -3.47 -16.07
C GLU A 375 -31.39 -2.82 -14.77
N VAL A 376 -30.47 -2.28 -13.98
CA VAL A 376 -30.77 -1.53 -12.76
C VAL A 376 -31.31 -0.12 -13.06
N TYR A 377 -30.81 0.53 -14.13
CA TYR A 377 -31.17 1.90 -14.51
C TYR A 377 -32.39 2.02 -15.44
N ARG A 378 -32.85 0.94 -16.10
CA ARG A 378 -34.10 0.91 -16.89
C ARG A 378 -35.39 1.18 -16.08
N MET A 379 -35.31 1.28 -14.75
CA MET A 379 -36.44 1.60 -13.85
C MET A 379 -36.58 3.09 -13.52
N ARG A 380 -35.95 4.01 -14.26
CA ARG A 380 -36.29 5.45 -14.16
C ARG A 380 -37.60 5.75 -14.90
N PRO A 381 -38.51 6.56 -14.33
CA PRO A 381 -39.48 7.30 -15.14
C PRO A 381 -38.70 8.19 -16.12
N ARG A 382 -39.11 8.20 -17.40
CA ARG A 382 -38.53 9.09 -18.41
C ARG A 382 -38.68 10.53 -17.95
N GLY A 383 -37.58 11.28 -17.89
CA GLY A 383 -37.62 12.73 -17.61
C GLY A 383 -36.50 13.20 -16.70
N ALA A 384 -35.26 13.15 -17.18
CA ALA A 384 -34.17 14.03 -16.77
C ALA A 384 -32.98 13.70 -17.68
N SER A 385 -32.92 14.39 -18.81
CA SER A 385 -31.77 14.44 -19.70
C SER A 385 -30.62 15.19 -19.03
N ILE A 386 -29.40 14.72 -19.28
CA ILE A 386 -28.15 15.48 -19.11
C ILE A 386 -28.13 16.59 -20.16
#